data_AF-A0A357M3S4-F1
#
_entry.id   AF-A0A357M3S4-F1
#
_cell.length_a   1.000
_cell.length_b   1.000
_cell.length_c   1.000
_cell.angle_alpha   90.00
_cell.angle_beta   90.00
_cell.angle_gamma   90.00
#
_symmetry.space_group_name_H-M   'P 1'
#
loop_
_entity.id
_entity.type
_entity.pdbx_description
1 polymer ?
#
loop_
_entity_poly.entity_id
_entity_poly.type
_entity_poly.pdbx_seq_one_letter_code
_entity_poly.pdbx_strand_id
1 'polypeptide(L)'
;MYYILLHRNGTVYLYHFIERNGGVHLKNKKSNSNTLIVFLVLIFASLIIIFSYFSLTGLPNKKNEIANQVKAYLINERLNDSDNIQDVNGVYSFKSGDYQAEVIYADEPNMYYIYEKKDGKFALIEVSNLHGNHMDETFY
;
A
#
# COMPACT_ATOMS: atom_id res chain seq x y z
N MET A 1 -5.53 26.42 15.66
CA MET A 1 -5.60 27.57 14.74
C MET A 1 -5.78 27.00 13.33
N TYR A 2 -6.96 27.15 12.72
CA TYR A 2 -7.28 26.53 11.43
C TYR A 2 -7.27 27.56 10.31
N TYR A 3 -6.58 27.24 9.23
CA TYR A 3 -6.51 28.06 8.03
C TYR A 3 -7.10 27.28 6.85
N ILE A 4 -7.91 27.95 6.03
CA ILE A 4 -8.46 27.37 4.80
C ILE A 4 -8.12 28.30 3.65
N LEU A 5 -7.62 27.73 2.56
CA LEU A 5 -7.40 28.42 1.29
C LEU A 5 -8.63 28.20 0.42
N LEU A 6 -9.31 29.29 0.05
CA LEU A 6 -10.46 29.25 -0.86
C LEU A 6 -10.17 30.10 -2.09
N HIS A 7 -10.57 29.57 -3.25
CA HIS A 7 -10.46 30.23 -4.53
C HIS A 7 -11.76 30.94 -4.87
N ARG A 8 -11.70 32.25 -5.15
CA ARG A 8 -12.85 33.05 -5.62
C ARG A 8 -12.40 33.97 -6.74
N ASN A 9 -13.00 33.82 -7.92
CA ASN A 9 -12.73 34.64 -9.12
C ASN A 9 -11.22 34.76 -9.46
N GLY A 10 -10.50 33.64 -9.51
CA GLY A 10 -9.07 33.64 -9.89
C GLY A 10 -8.11 34.10 -8.78
N THR A 11 -8.61 34.47 -7.60
CA THR A 11 -7.79 34.95 -6.48
C THR A 11 -7.93 34.01 -5.28
N VAL A 12 -6.79 33.68 -4.67
CA VAL A 12 -6.74 32.84 -3.48
C VAL A 12 -6.74 33.70 -2.22
N TYR A 13 -7.60 33.34 -1.28
CA TYR A 13 -7.73 34.00 0.01
C TYR A 13 -7.38 33.04 1.14
N LEU A 14 -6.62 33.54 2.11
CA LEU A 14 -6.38 32.87 3.37
C LEU A 14 -7.49 33.28 4.34
N TYR A 15 -8.28 32.31 4.79
CA TYR A 15 -9.29 32.53 5.81
C TYR A 15 -8.75 32.09 7.17
N HIS A 16 -8.91 32.96 8.16
CA HIS A 16 -8.61 32.64 9.56
C HIS A 16 -9.87 32.77 10.39
N PHE A 17 -10.16 31.74 11.18
CA PHE A 17 -11.27 31.71 12.13
C PHE A 17 -10.89 32.46 13.41
N ILE A 18 -11.63 33.52 13.72
CA ILE A 18 -11.43 34.30 14.95
C ILE A 18 -12.71 34.17 15.77
N GLU A 19 -12.56 33.71 17.01
CA GLU A 19 -13.65 33.74 17.99
C GLU A 19 -13.64 35.10 18.68
N ARG A 20 -14.75 35.83 18.56
CA ARG A 20 -14.99 37.09 19.28
C ARG A 20 -16.42 37.10 19.78
N ASN A 21 -16.61 37.48 21.04
CA ASN A 21 -17.93 37.68 21.66
C ASN A 21 -18.88 36.48 21.49
N GLY A 22 -18.38 35.25 21.64
CA GLY A 22 -19.18 34.02 21.53
C GLY A 22 -19.62 33.66 20.10
N GLY A 23 -19.13 34.37 19.09
CA GLY A 23 -19.37 34.09 17.67
C GLY A 23 -18.09 33.76 16.91
N VAL A 24 -18.19 32.83 15.96
CA VAL A 24 -17.10 32.47 15.05
C VAL A 24 -17.18 33.37 13.81
N HIS A 25 -16.18 34.23 13.62
CA HIS A 25 -16.10 35.12 12.46
C HIS A 25 -14.99 34.71 11.50
N LEU A 26 -15.30 34.71 10.21
CA LEU A 26 -14.34 34.48 9.12
C LEU A 26 -13.69 35.79 8.70
N LYS A 27 -12.39 35.94 8.95
CA LYS A 27 -11.61 37.05 8.39
C LYS A 27 -10.82 36.55 7.19
N ASN A 28 -11.01 37.18 6.04
CA ASN A 28 -10.23 36.90 4.84
C ASN A 28 -9.04 37.85 4.71
N LYS A 29 -7.92 37.33 4.25
CA LYS A 29 -6.76 38.11 3.82
C LYS A 29 -6.40 37.63 2.42
N LYS A 30 -6.24 38.58 1.48
CA LYS A 30 -5.73 38.25 0.15
C LYS A 30 -4.36 37.59 0.32
N SER A 31 -4.22 36.37 -0.20
CA SER A 31 -2.95 35.65 -0.11
C SER A 31 -1.90 36.38 -0.95
N ASN A 32 -0.69 36.53 -0.44
CA ASN A 32 0.41 37.08 -1.23
C ASN A 32 1.04 35.97 -2.08
N SER A 33 1.77 36.35 -3.14
CA SER A 33 2.39 35.40 -4.06
C SER A 33 3.30 34.40 -3.32
N ASN A 34 4.04 34.89 -2.31
CA ASN A 34 4.98 34.07 -1.55
C ASN A 34 4.28 33.01 -0.70
N THR A 35 3.15 33.31 -0.04
CA THR A 35 2.38 32.29 0.69
C THR A 35 1.80 31.26 -0.27
N LEU A 36 1.37 31.65 -1.47
CA LEU A 36 0.91 30.68 -2.47
C LEU A 36 2.01 29.73 -2.93
N ILE A 37 3.20 30.26 -3.22
CA ILE A 37 4.36 29.45 -3.63
C ILE A 37 4.73 28.45 -2.53
N VAL A 38 4.78 28.88 -1.26
CA VAL A 38 5.10 27.98 -0.14
C VAL A 38 4.08 26.85 -0.01
N PHE A 39 2.78 27.16 -0.10
CA PHE A 39 1.73 26.13 -0.08
C PHE A 39 1.83 25.18 -1.27
N LEU A 40 2.15 25.69 -2.46
CA LEU A 40 2.34 24.88 -3.65
C LEU A 40 3.50 23.90 -3.46
N VAL A 41 4.64 24.37 -2.95
CA VAL A 41 5.81 23.53 -2.65
C VAL A 41 5.46 22.45 -1.62
N LEU A 42 4.69 22.77 -0.58
CA LEU A 42 4.27 21.79 0.43
C LEU A 42 3.35 20.71 -0.16
N ILE A 43 2.42 21.08 -1.05
CA ILE A 43 1.55 20.13 -1.75
C ILE A 43 2.38 19.24 -2.68
N PHE A 44 3.33 19.80 -3.42
CA PHE A 44 4.22 19.01 -4.27
C PHE A 44 5.10 18.06 -3.46
N ALA A 45 5.65 18.52 -2.33
CA ALA A 45 6.44 17.68 -1.44
C ALA A 45 5.62 16.53 -0.86
N SER A 46 4.37 16.78 -0.44
CA SER A 46 3.50 15.71 0.08
C SER A 46 3.13 14.70 -0.99
N LEU A 47 2.85 15.14 -2.22
CA LEU A 47 2.61 14.24 -3.36
C LEU A 47 3.82 13.35 -3.66
N ILE A 48 5.03 13.91 -3.63
CA ILE A 48 6.27 13.13 -3.82
C ILE A 48 6.38 12.06 -2.73
N ILE A 49 6.20 12.42 -1.45
CA ILE A 49 6.31 11.46 -0.34
C ILE A 49 5.29 10.32 -0.49
N ILE A 50 4.04 10.64 -0.81
CA ILE A 50 2.99 9.63 -1.02
C ILE A 50 3.34 8.74 -2.21
N PHE A 51 3.76 9.32 -3.34
CA PHE A 51 4.12 8.56 -4.53
C PHE A 51 5.33 7.66 -4.30
N SER A 52 6.37 8.16 -3.61
CA SER A 52 7.54 7.39 -3.22
C SER A 52 7.17 6.22 -2.32
N TYR A 53 6.27 6.43 -1.34
CA TYR A 53 5.79 5.37 -0.48
C TYR A 53 5.07 4.27 -1.30
N PHE A 54 4.13 4.65 -2.17
CA PHE A 54 3.43 3.69 -3.03
C PHE A 54 4.36 2.95 -4.00
N SER A 55 5.36 3.63 -4.56
CA SER A 55 6.36 3.02 -5.43
C SER A 55 7.25 2.04 -4.68
N LEU A 56 7.48 2.27 -3.39
CA LEU A 56 8.34 1.41 -2.58
C LEU A 56 7.59 0.23 -1.95
N THR A 57 6.37 0.45 -1.46
CA THR A 57 5.63 -0.59 -0.75
C THR A 57 4.66 -1.33 -1.65
N GLY A 58 4.44 -0.88 -2.88
CA GLY A 58 3.35 -1.36 -3.73
C GLY A 58 1.97 -0.91 -3.25
N LEU A 59 0.95 -1.24 -4.05
CA LEU A 59 -0.46 -0.95 -3.81
C LEU A 59 -1.06 -1.96 -2.81
N PRO A 60 -1.62 -1.52 -1.67
CA PRO A 60 -2.23 -2.40 -0.68
C PRO A 60 -3.33 -3.31 -1.26
N ASN A 61 -4.13 -2.78 -2.19
CA ASN A 61 -5.20 -3.56 -2.82
C ASN A 61 -4.66 -4.75 -3.61
N LYS A 62 -3.57 -4.56 -4.36
CA LYS A 62 -2.94 -5.64 -5.12
C LYS A 62 -2.28 -6.69 -4.22
N LYS A 63 -1.73 -6.26 -3.07
CA LYS A 63 -1.22 -7.18 -2.04
C LYS A 63 -2.33 -8.09 -1.49
N ASN A 64 -3.46 -7.51 -1.10
CA ASN A 64 -4.59 -8.30 -0.62
C ASN A 64 -5.15 -9.21 -1.72
N GLU A 65 -5.18 -8.74 -2.96
CA GLU A 65 -5.64 -9.51 -4.11
C GLU A 65 -4.77 -10.75 -4.35
N ILE A 66 -3.43 -10.59 -4.44
CA ILE A 66 -2.53 -11.73 -4.67
C ILE A 66 -2.56 -12.72 -3.50
N ALA A 67 -2.62 -12.23 -2.26
CA ALA A 67 -2.74 -13.08 -1.07
C ALA A 67 -3.99 -13.95 -1.11
N ASN A 68 -5.14 -13.35 -1.44
CA ASN A 68 -6.41 -14.07 -1.54
C ASN A 68 -6.40 -15.07 -2.70
N GLN A 69 -5.83 -14.71 -3.86
CA GLN A 69 -5.75 -15.62 -5.00
C GLN A 69 -4.84 -16.82 -4.69
N VAL A 70 -3.68 -16.60 -4.06
CA VAL A 70 -2.77 -17.68 -3.67
C VAL A 70 -3.39 -18.55 -2.59
N LYS A 71 -4.05 -17.96 -1.58
CA LYS A 71 -4.78 -18.73 -0.57
C LYS A 71 -5.84 -19.63 -1.22
N ALA A 72 -6.62 -19.09 -2.16
CA ALA A 72 -7.62 -19.86 -2.88
C ALA A 72 -7.00 -20.97 -3.74
N TYR A 73 -5.87 -20.70 -4.41
CA TYR A 73 -5.11 -21.70 -5.16
C TYR A 73 -4.63 -22.85 -4.26
N LEU A 74 -4.04 -22.53 -3.11
CA LEU A 74 -3.54 -23.53 -2.18
C LEU A 74 -4.65 -24.43 -1.62
N ILE A 75 -5.79 -23.85 -1.26
CA ILE A 75 -6.92 -24.61 -0.71
C ILE A 75 -7.62 -25.43 -1.81
N ASN A 76 -7.92 -24.82 -2.95
CA ASN A 76 -8.78 -25.44 -3.95
C ASN A 76 -8.02 -26.35 -4.93
N GLU A 77 -6.83 -25.95 -5.37
CA GLU A 77 -6.08 -26.68 -6.41
C GLU A 77 -5.01 -27.59 -5.80
N ARG A 78 -4.32 -27.15 -4.75
CA ARG A 78 -3.33 -27.98 -4.03
C ARG A 78 -3.95 -28.83 -2.92
N LEU A 79 -5.25 -28.71 -2.67
CA LEU A 79 -5.99 -29.46 -1.65
C LEU A 79 -5.37 -29.34 -0.24
N ASN A 80 -4.71 -28.22 0.05
CA ASN A 80 -4.21 -27.96 1.38
C ASN A 80 -5.39 -27.65 2.30
N ASP A 81 -5.38 -28.25 3.49
CA ASP A 81 -6.33 -27.85 4.53
C ASP A 81 -6.11 -26.38 4.88
N SER A 82 -7.19 -25.60 4.98
CA SER A 82 -7.10 -24.20 5.38
C SER A 82 -6.43 -24.06 6.75
N ASP A 83 -6.59 -25.07 7.61
CA ASP A 83 -6.01 -25.08 8.95
C ASP A 83 -4.49 -25.28 8.95
N ASN A 84 -3.92 -25.78 7.84
CA ASN A 84 -2.47 -25.90 7.67
C ASN A 84 -1.81 -24.60 7.20
N ILE A 85 -2.58 -23.61 6.75
CA ILE A 85 -2.06 -22.31 6.30
C ILE A 85 -2.18 -21.33 7.47
N GLN A 86 -1.04 -20.96 8.06
CA GLN A 86 -1.01 -20.01 9.16
C GLN A 86 -1.22 -18.58 8.67
N ASP A 87 -0.50 -18.18 7.62
CA ASP A 87 -0.56 -16.83 7.09
C ASP A 87 -0.30 -16.76 5.58
N VAL A 88 -0.91 -15.77 4.92
CA VAL A 88 -0.67 -15.46 3.50
C VAL A 88 -0.62 -13.95 3.33
N ASN A 89 0.55 -13.42 3.01
CA ASN A 89 0.81 -12.00 2.88
C ASN A 89 1.15 -11.63 1.44
N GLY A 90 0.49 -10.58 0.93
CA GLY A 90 0.86 -10.01 -0.35
C GLY A 90 2.09 -9.12 -0.24
N VAL A 91 3.12 -9.42 -1.01
CA VAL A 91 4.37 -8.65 -1.05
C VAL A 91 4.61 -8.09 -2.45
N TYR A 92 5.28 -6.95 -2.52
CA TYR A 92 5.72 -6.37 -3.79
C TYR A 92 7.20 -6.70 -3.97
N SER A 93 7.54 -7.38 -5.06
CA SER A 93 8.92 -7.72 -5.37
C SER A 93 9.49 -6.70 -6.34
N PHE A 94 10.47 -5.91 -5.87
CA PHE A 94 11.22 -5.03 -6.77
C PHE A 94 12.07 -5.79 -7.79
N LYS A 95 12.40 -7.06 -7.49
CA LYS A 95 13.21 -7.89 -8.39
C LYS A 95 12.41 -8.29 -9.63
N SER A 96 11.16 -8.73 -9.46
CA SER A 96 10.28 -9.09 -10.58
C SER A 96 9.45 -7.92 -11.10
N GLY A 97 9.33 -6.84 -10.32
CA GLY A 97 8.47 -5.71 -10.63
C GLY A 97 6.98 -6.00 -10.44
N ASP A 98 6.63 -7.15 -9.84
CA ASP A 98 5.26 -7.63 -9.68
C ASP A 98 4.93 -8.02 -8.21
N TYR A 99 3.67 -8.36 -7.98
CA TYR A 99 3.14 -8.79 -6.69
C TYR A 99 3.24 -10.30 -6.54
N GLN A 100 3.68 -10.72 -5.36
CA GLN A 100 3.87 -12.11 -4.96
C GLN A 100 3.12 -12.35 -3.66
N ALA A 101 2.90 -13.61 -3.31
CA ALA A 101 2.36 -13.98 -2.01
C ALA A 101 3.39 -14.77 -1.22
N GLU A 102 3.65 -14.32 0.00
CA GLU A 102 4.40 -15.03 1.01
C GLU A 102 3.44 -15.88 1.83
N VAL A 103 3.72 -17.18 1.93
CA VAL A 103 2.89 -18.16 2.64
C VAL A 103 3.71 -18.74 3.78
N ILE A 104 3.09 -18.79 4.96
CA ILE A 104 3.62 -19.45 6.15
C ILE A 104 2.66 -20.58 6.52
N TYR A 105 3.19 -21.78 6.63
CA TYR A 105 2.42 -22.96 7.04
C TYR A 105 2.49 -23.17 8.55
N ALA A 106 1.43 -23.73 9.13
CA ALA A 106 1.27 -23.88 10.57
C ALA A 106 2.26 -24.88 11.19
N ASP A 107 2.68 -25.88 10.43
CA ASP A 107 3.70 -26.87 10.82
C ASP A 107 5.13 -26.32 10.70
N GLU A 108 5.33 -25.25 9.91
CA GLU A 108 6.63 -24.64 9.65
C GLU A 108 6.60 -23.10 9.80
N PRO A 109 6.28 -22.57 11.00
CA PRO A 109 6.03 -21.14 11.22
C PRO A 109 7.24 -20.23 10.99
N ASN A 110 8.44 -20.82 10.92
CA ASN A 110 9.69 -20.09 10.66
C ASN A 110 10.13 -20.17 9.20
N MET A 111 9.32 -20.76 8.32
CA MET A 111 9.61 -20.89 6.90
C MET A 111 8.56 -20.17 6.07
N TYR A 112 9.06 -19.38 5.12
CA TYR A 112 8.24 -18.70 4.14
C TYR A 112 8.42 -19.31 2.75
N TYR A 113 7.31 -19.35 2.02
CA TYR A 113 7.18 -19.86 0.65
C TYR A 113 6.61 -18.75 -0.22
N ILE A 114 7.35 -18.36 -1.27
CA ILE A 114 6.97 -17.24 -2.14
C ILE A 114 6.34 -17.78 -3.42
N TYR A 115 5.08 -17.44 -3.62
CA TYR A 115 4.32 -17.76 -4.83
C TYR A 115 4.19 -16.54 -5.73
N GLU A 116 4.36 -16.75 -7.03
CA GLU A 116 4.18 -15.74 -8.07
C GLU A 116 3.26 -16.27 -9.16
N LYS A 117 2.49 -15.38 -9.80
CA LYS A 117 1.66 -15.74 -10.95
C LYS A 117 2.46 -15.65 -12.24
N LYS A 118 2.78 -16.78 -12.85
CA LYS A 118 3.45 -16.89 -14.15
C LYS A 118 2.52 -17.52 -15.17
N ASP A 119 2.33 -16.87 -16.31
CA ASP A 119 1.47 -17.35 -17.40
C ASP A 119 0.04 -17.77 -16.96
N GLY A 120 -0.51 -17.04 -16.00
CA GLY A 120 -1.85 -17.28 -15.47
C GLY A 120 -1.93 -18.35 -14.38
N LYS A 121 -0.83 -19.04 -14.05
CA LYS A 121 -0.75 -20.06 -13.01
C LYS A 121 0.13 -19.61 -11.85
N PHE A 122 -0.15 -20.10 -10.64
CA PHE A 122 0.71 -19.86 -9.50
C PHE A 122 1.87 -20.86 -9.48
N ALA A 123 3.07 -20.35 -9.22
CA ALA A 123 4.28 -21.14 -9.07
C ALA A 123 5.04 -20.70 -7.82
N LEU A 124 5.58 -21.67 -7.09
CA LEU A 124 6.54 -21.46 -6.01
C LEU A 124 7.89 -21.06 -6.62
N ILE A 125 8.37 -19.87 -6.28
CA ILE A 125 9.57 -19.29 -6.90
C ILE A 125 10.74 -19.11 -5.93
N GLU A 126 10.46 -19.05 -4.63
CA GLU A 126 11.48 -18.85 -3.60
C GLU A 126 11.02 -19.50 -2.30
N VAL A 127 11.97 -20.06 -1.56
CA VAL A 127 11.76 -20.56 -0.21
C VAL A 127 12.85 -20.01 0.70
N SER A 128 12.51 -19.81 1.96
CA SER A 128 13.47 -19.44 2.99
C SER A 128 14.52 -20.51 3.27
N ASN A 129 14.18 -21.79 3.07
CA ASN A 129 15.04 -22.94 3.36
C ASN A 129 14.73 -24.09 2.40
N LEU A 130 15.80 -24.72 1.87
CA LEU A 130 15.69 -25.81 0.90
C LEU A 130 15.19 -27.14 1.47
N HIS A 131 15.04 -27.25 2.79
CA HIS A 131 14.54 -28.45 3.48
C HIS A 131 13.06 -28.32 3.90
N GLY A 132 12.31 -27.39 3.29
CA GLY A 132 10.90 -27.18 3.58
C GLY A 132 10.00 -28.30 3.08
N ASN A 133 8.99 -28.66 3.87
CA ASN A 133 8.06 -29.75 3.54
C ASN A 133 7.02 -29.38 2.47
N HIS A 134 6.82 -28.09 2.19
CA HIS A 134 5.80 -27.60 1.24
C HIS A 134 6.38 -27.13 -0.10
N MET A 135 7.59 -27.56 -0.43
CA MET A 135 8.11 -27.41 -1.79
C MET A 135 7.21 -28.16 -2.77
N ASP A 136 6.89 -27.52 -3.89
CA ASP A 136 6.06 -28.13 -4.92
C ASP A 136 6.81 -28.31 -6.25
N GLU A 137 6.16 -29.04 -7.16
CA GLU A 137 6.70 -29.35 -8.49
C GLU A 137 6.93 -28.13 -9.39
N THR A 138 6.51 -26.92 -8.99
CA THR A 138 6.77 -25.71 -9.76
C THR A 138 8.07 -25.01 -9.35
N PHE A 139 8.70 -25.47 -8.26
CA PHE A 139 9.97 -24.97 -7.75
C PHE A 139 11.14 -25.56 -8.56
N TYR A 140 11.68 -24.78 -9.51
CA TYR A 140 12.82 -25.12 -10.37
C TYR A 140 13.80 -23.95 -10.54
#